data_AF-A0A8J8Y4Q5-F1
#
_entry.id   AF-A0A8J8Y4Q5-F1
#
_cell.length_a   1.000
_cell.length_b   1.000
_cell.length_c   1.000
_cell.angle_alpha   90.00
_cell.angle_beta   90.00
_cell.angle_gamma   90.00
#
_symmetry.space_group_name_H-M   'P 1'
#
loop_
_entity.id
_entity.type
_entity.pdbx_description
1 polymer ?
#
loop_
_entity_poly.entity_id
_entity_poly.type
_entity_poly.pdbx_seq_one_letter_code
_entity_poly.pdbx_strand_id
1 'polypeptide(L)'
;MIDIFKVAMLVPTEDCTANVDTCISNTCSYIRKALDGVVAVALPANKAETLEATSKQATVAASTLNMAKATGEKKKVAAVSIVYMIAADAVDAAAPADKLRVMDETFKAAAAPIT
;
A
#
# COMPACT_ATOMS: atom_id res chain seq x y z
N MET A 1 2.71 -10.16 18.56
CA MET A 1 1.89 -8.98 18.25
C MET A 1 2.88 -7.93 17.75
N ILE A 2 2.99 -7.74 16.43
CA ILE A 2 3.91 -6.76 15.87
C ILE A 2 3.29 -5.39 16.13
N ASP A 3 3.97 -4.56 16.92
CA ASP A 3 3.58 -3.18 17.20
C ASP A 3 3.58 -2.36 15.91
N ILE A 4 2.42 -2.28 15.25
CA ILE A 4 2.18 -1.48 14.03
C ILE A 4 2.51 0.02 14.29
N PHE A 5 2.58 0.44 15.54
CA PHE A 5 2.85 1.82 15.95
C PHE A 5 4.33 2.25 15.87
N LYS A 6 5.28 1.35 15.60
CA LYS A 6 6.72 1.70 15.60
C LYS A 6 7.33 1.99 14.22
N VAL A 7 6.56 1.92 13.13
CA VAL A 7 7.04 2.18 11.74
C VAL A 7 6.82 3.64 11.32
N ALA A 8 6.49 4.54 12.25
CA ALA A 8 6.40 5.96 11.97
C ALA A 8 7.81 6.58 11.90
N MET A 9 8.38 6.75 10.69
CA MET A 9 9.33 7.85 10.45
C MET A 9 9.67 8.21 8.99
N LEU A 10 9.03 7.65 7.96
CA LEU A 10 9.38 8.02 6.57
C LEU A 10 8.20 8.24 5.60
N VAL A 11 6.96 8.40 6.08
CA VAL A 11 5.88 8.92 5.23
C VAL A 11 6.23 10.38 4.90
N PRO A 12 6.47 10.77 3.63
CA PRO A 12 6.48 12.17 3.28
C PRO A 12 5.06 12.66 3.51
N THR A 13 4.81 13.27 4.67
CA THR A 13 3.59 14.00 4.95
C THR A 13 3.64 15.33 4.21
N GLU A 14 3.91 15.31 2.90
CA GLU A 14 3.42 16.38 2.06
C GLU A 14 1.92 16.38 2.27
N ASP A 15 1.39 17.53 2.69
CA ASP A 15 0.00 17.64 3.08
C ASP A 15 -0.88 17.15 1.92
N CYS A 16 -1.40 15.92 2.04
CA CYS A 16 -2.27 15.31 1.03
C CYS A 16 -3.50 16.17 0.74
N THR A 17 -3.80 17.14 1.62
CA THR A 17 -4.88 18.11 1.43
C THR A 17 -4.48 19.33 0.57
N ALA A 18 -3.18 19.59 0.40
CA ALA A 18 -2.67 20.63 -0.50
C ALA A 18 -2.78 20.22 -1.98
N ASN A 19 -2.36 18.98 -2.31
CA ASN A 19 -2.43 18.44 -3.67
C ASN A 19 -2.79 16.95 -3.68
N VAL A 20 -4.08 16.67 -3.89
CA VAL A 20 -4.66 15.32 -3.87
C VAL A 20 -4.08 14.43 -4.97
N ASP A 21 -3.84 14.96 -6.16
CA ASP A 21 -3.30 14.19 -7.29
C ASP A 21 -1.86 13.75 -7.04
N THR A 22 -1.05 14.67 -6.51
CA THR A 22 0.33 14.37 -6.12
C THR A 22 0.37 13.33 -5.00
N CYS A 23 -0.50 13.47 -3.99
CA CYS A 23 -0.63 12.50 -2.91
C CYS A 23 -0.96 11.08 -3.44
N ILE A 24 -1.95 10.96 -4.33
CA ILE A 24 -2.32 9.66 -4.92
C ILE A 24 -1.17 9.10 -5.77
N SER A 25 -0.52 9.93 -6.59
CA SER A 25 0.61 9.51 -7.43
C SER A 25 1.78 8.97 -6.59
N ASN A 26 2.17 9.71 -5.55
CA ASN A 26 3.23 9.31 -4.62
C ASN A 26 2.88 8.02 -3.90
N THR A 27 1.64 7.90 -3.40
CA THR A 27 1.14 6.68 -2.77
C THR A 27 1.21 5.48 -3.72
N CYS A 28 0.75 5.65 -4.96
CA CYS A 28 0.81 4.59 -5.98
C CYS A 28 2.25 4.16 -6.29
N SER A 29 3.19 5.12 -6.37
CA SER A 29 4.62 4.82 -6.54
C SER A 29 5.17 4.01 -5.37
N TYR A 30 4.76 4.35 -4.14
CA TYR A 30 5.21 3.70 -2.92
C TYR A 30 4.71 2.25 -2.82
N ILE A 31 3.42 2.04 -3.13
CA ILE A 31 2.83 0.71 -3.26
C ILE A 31 3.59 -0.12 -4.30
N ARG A 32 3.83 0.41 -5.50
CA ARG A 32 4.53 -0.33 -6.56
C ARG A 32 5.91 -0.79 -6.13
N LYS A 33 6.69 0.07 -5.46
CA LYS A 33 8.00 -0.29 -4.93
C LYS A 33 7.92 -1.48 -3.96
N ALA A 34 6.95 -1.48 -3.05
CA ALA A 34 6.75 -2.59 -2.12
C ALA A 34 6.37 -3.89 -2.84
N LEU A 35 5.46 -3.80 -3.82
CA LEU A 35 5.02 -4.93 -4.64
C LEU A 35 6.16 -5.52 -5.50
N ASP A 36 6.99 -4.67 -6.09
CA ASP A 36 8.20 -5.10 -6.81
C ASP A 36 9.16 -5.86 -5.88
N GLY A 37 9.27 -5.42 -4.63
CA GLY A 37 10.01 -6.12 -3.58
C GLY A 37 9.46 -7.52 -3.27
N VAL A 38 8.13 -7.72 -3.33
CA VAL A 38 7.49 -9.04 -3.18
C VAL A 38 7.84 -9.94 -4.37
N VAL A 39 7.74 -9.42 -5.60
CA VAL A 39 8.07 -10.18 -6.82
C VAL A 39 9.55 -10.55 -6.86
N ALA A 40 10.44 -9.67 -6.41
CA ALA A 40 11.88 -9.88 -6.44
C ALA A 40 12.33 -11.06 -5.58
N VAL A 41 11.62 -11.35 -4.48
CA VAL A 41 11.94 -12.45 -3.57
C VAL A 41 11.16 -13.73 -3.88
N ALA A 42 10.28 -13.72 -4.89
CA ALA A 42 9.44 -14.86 -5.24
C ALA A 42 10.28 -16.02 -5.80
N LEU A 43 10.01 -17.23 -5.32
CA LEU A 43 10.61 -18.45 -5.86
C LEU A 43 10.15 -18.69 -7.31
N PRO A 44 10.99 -19.26 -8.19
CA PRO A 44 10.62 -19.51 -9.59
C PRO A 44 9.31 -20.30 -9.76
N ALA A 45 9.08 -21.30 -8.90
CA ALA A 45 7.87 -22.13 -8.93
C ALA A 45 6.57 -21.32 -8.69
N ASN A 46 6.65 -20.22 -7.94
CA ASN A 46 5.47 -19.44 -7.51
C ASN A 46 5.48 -18.02 -8.08
N LYS A 47 6.39 -17.71 -9.01
CA LYS A 47 6.59 -16.35 -9.51
C LYS A 47 5.37 -15.82 -10.27
N ALA A 48 4.71 -16.67 -11.06
CA ALA A 48 3.50 -16.30 -11.79
C ALA A 48 2.34 -15.95 -10.84
N GLU A 49 2.09 -16.78 -9.84
CA GLU A 49 1.07 -16.54 -8.80
C GLU A 49 1.39 -15.27 -8.00
N THR A 50 2.67 -15.06 -7.67
CA THR A 50 3.09 -13.84 -6.96
C THR A 50 2.86 -12.57 -7.79
N LEU A 51 3.15 -12.62 -9.10
CA LEU A 51 2.87 -11.52 -10.03
C LEU A 51 1.37 -11.23 -10.15
N GLU A 52 0.53 -12.27 -10.20
CA GLU A 52 -0.92 -12.11 -10.23
C GLU A 52 -1.43 -11.47 -8.93
N ALA A 53 -0.97 -11.96 -7.78
CA ALA A 53 -1.36 -11.43 -6.47
C ALA A 53 -0.97 -9.96 -6.30
N THR A 54 0.26 -9.58 -6.70
CA THR A 54 0.71 -8.18 -6.61
C THR A 54 -0.05 -7.27 -7.57
N SER A 55 -0.33 -7.73 -8.79
CA SER A 55 -1.15 -6.99 -9.77
C SER A 55 -2.58 -6.74 -9.26
N LYS A 56 -3.19 -7.76 -8.64
CA LYS A 56 -4.51 -7.65 -8.04
C LYS A 56 -4.52 -6.62 -6.90
N GLN A 57 -3.54 -6.67 -6.00
CA GLN A 57 -3.41 -5.70 -4.91
C GLN A 57 -3.17 -4.27 -5.41
N ALA A 58 -2.35 -4.08 -6.46
CA ALA A 58 -2.16 -2.78 -7.09
C ALA A 58 -3.48 -2.21 -7.63
N THR A 59 -4.29 -3.05 -8.28
CA THR A 59 -5.60 -2.66 -8.84
C THR A 59 -6.59 -2.29 -7.74
N VAL A 60 -6.62 -3.04 -6.63
CA VAL A 60 -7.45 -2.73 -5.47
C VAL A 60 -7.05 -1.39 -4.87
N ALA A 61 -5.75 -1.18 -4.61
CA ALA A 61 -5.26 0.06 -4.02
C ALA A 61 -5.56 1.30 -4.87
N ALA A 62 -5.31 1.22 -6.18
CA ALA A 62 -5.64 2.29 -7.11
C ALA A 62 -7.15 2.58 -7.13
N SER A 63 -7.98 1.55 -7.12
CA SER A 63 -9.44 1.68 -7.04
C SER A 63 -9.89 2.37 -5.74
N THR A 64 -9.36 1.97 -4.59
CA THR A 64 -9.69 2.58 -3.29
C THR A 64 -9.30 4.06 -3.24
N LEU A 65 -8.11 4.42 -3.74
CA LEU A 65 -7.66 5.81 -3.83
C LEU A 65 -8.55 6.66 -4.76
N ASN A 66 -8.93 6.11 -5.91
CA ASN A 66 -9.84 6.79 -6.84
C ASN A 66 -11.25 6.97 -6.25
N MET A 67 -11.76 5.97 -5.53
CA MET A 67 -13.04 6.10 -4.81
C MET A 67 -12.97 7.17 -3.71
N ALA A 68 -11.86 7.24 -2.96
CA ALA A 68 -11.65 8.31 -1.99
C ALA A 68 -11.63 9.68 -2.68
N LYS A 69 -10.92 9.81 -3.80
CA LYS A 69 -10.88 11.05 -4.61
C LYS A 69 -12.27 11.47 -5.09
N ALA A 70 -13.09 10.51 -5.55
CA ALA A 70 -14.44 10.76 -6.05
C ALA A 70 -15.40 11.35 -5.00
N THR A 71 -15.11 11.19 -3.71
CA THR A 71 -15.90 11.83 -2.64
C THR A 71 -15.71 13.36 -2.56
N GLY A 72 -14.61 13.89 -3.13
CA GLY A 72 -14.21 15.29 -2.96
C GLY A 72 -13.61 15.60 -1.56
N GLU A 73 -13.64 14.65 -0.63
CA GLU A 73 -13.12 14.84 0.73
C GLU A 73 -11.60 14.62 0.77
N LYS A 74 -10.85 15.72 0.75
CA LYS A 74 -9.37 15.65 0.80
C LYS A 74 -8.82 14.87 2.00
N LYS A 75 -9.49 14.98 3.16
CA LYS A 75 -9.12 14.23 4.38
C LYS A 75 -9.28 12.73 4.20
N LYS A 76 -10.29 12.29 3.45
CA LYS A 76 -10.51 10.87 3.14
C LYS A 76 -9.43 10.34 2.21
N VAL A 77 -9.02 11.12 1.20
CA VAL A 77 -7.87 10.74 0.36
C VAL A 77 -6.61 10.63 1.20
N ALA A 78 -6.32 11.63 2.03
CA ALA A 78 -5.15 11.60 2.92
C ALA A 78 -5.16 10.36 3.83
N ALA A 79 -6.30 10.03 4.43
CA ALA A 79 -6.43 8.85 5.29
C ALA A 79 -6.16 7.54 4.53
N VAL A 80 -6.79 7.36 3.36
CA VAL A 80 -6.57 6.18 2.50
C VAL A 80 -5.12 6.08 2.05
N SER A 81 -4.51 7.19 1.63
CA SER A 81 -3.10 7.21 1.23
C SER A 81 -2.18 6.78 2.36
N ILE A 82 -2.38 7.32 3.56
CA ILE A 82 -1.55 7.00 4.74
C ILE A 82 -1.64 5.50 5.08
N VAL A 83 -2.84 4.91 5.11
CA VAL A 83 -2.96 3.48 5.46
C VAL A 83 -2.30 2.57 4.43
N TYR A 84 -2.36 2.90 3.14
CA TYR A 84 -1.64 2.14 2.11
C TYR A 84 -0.12 2.33 2.18
N MET A 85 0.35 3.52 2.55
CA MET A 85 1.79 3.74 2.76
C MET A 85 2.31 2.93 3.96
N ILE A 86 1.55 2.88 5.06
CA ILE A 86 1.87 2.02 6.21
C ILE A 86 1.88 0.54 5.81
N ALA A 87 0.90 0.10 5.01
CA ALA A 87 0.86 -1.26 4.51
C ALA A 87 2.08 -1.59 3.63
N ALA A 88 2.47 -0.67 2.75
CA ALA A 88 3.66 -0.81 1.90
C ALA A 88 4.96 -0.84 2.72
N ASP A 89 5.09 0.00 3.75
CA ASP A 89 6.23 -0.02 4.68
C ASP A 89 6.34 -1.37 5.42
N ALA A 90 5.21 -1.92 5.87
CA ALA A 90 5.18 -3.22 6.51
C ALA A 90 5.67 -4.34 5.57
N VAL A 91 5.30 -4.28 4.29
CA VAL A 91 5.81 -5.21 3.26
C VAL A 91 7.30 -5.02 3.02
N ASP A 92 7.78 -3.78 2.95
CA ASP A 92 9.20 -3.51 2.74
C ASP A 92 10.07 -4.00 3.92
N ALA A 93 9.58 -3.80 5.14
CA ALA A 93 10.25 -4.23 6.37
C ALA A 93 10.17 -5.75 6.64
N ALA A 94 9.25 -6.47 6.01
CA ALA A 94 9.08 -7.90 6.22
C ALA A 94 10.28 -8.71 5.72
N ALA A 95 10.57 -9.84 6.40
CA ALA A 95 11.54 -10.81 5.94
C ALA A 95 11.16 -11.34 4.54
N PRO A 96 12.13 -11.68 3.66
CA PRO A 96 11.84 -12.10 2.28
C PRO A 96 10.76 -13.17 2.14
N ALA A 97 10.79 -14.20 2.97
CA ALA A 97 9.80 -15.29 2.94
C ALA A 97 8.40 -14.87 3.40
N ASP A 98 8.28 -13.78 4.17
CA ASP A 98 7.02 -13.27 4.72
C ASP A 98 6.39 -12.18 3.86
N LYS A 99 7.12 -11.55 2.94
CA LYS A 99 6.65 -10.38 2.16
C LYS A 99 5.30 -10.61 1.47
N LEU A 100 5.09 -11.78 0.87
CA LEU A 100 3.83 -12.12 0.20
C LEU A 100 2.65 -12.18 1.19
N ARG A 101 2.84 -12.85 2.34
CA ARG A 101 1.81 -12.96 3.38
C ARG A 101 1.50 -11.60 4.00
N VAL A 102 2.55 -10.85 4.35
CA VAL A 102 2.39 -9.50 4.92
C VAL A 102 1.67 -8.57 3.93
N MET A 103 1.99 -8.64 2.64
CA MET A 103 1.27 -7.89 1.61
C MET A 103 -0.22 -8.21 1.62
N ASP A 104 -0.59 -9.50 1.58
CA ASP A 104 -2.01 -9.88 1.53
C ASP A 104 -2.77 -9.40 2.77
N GLU A 105 -2.19 -9.57 3.97
CA GLU A 105 -2.79 -9.13 5.23
C GLU A 105 -2.94 -7.61 5.32
N THR A 106 -1.87 -6.86 5.06
CA THR A 106 -1.87 -5.40 5.28
C THR A 106 -2.60 -4.64 4.19
N PHE A 107 -2.54 -5.08 2.93
CA PHE A 107 -3.29 -4.43 1.86
C PHE A 107 -4.78 -4.72 1.97
N LYS A 108 -5.17 -5.93 2.40
CA LYS A 108 -6.58 -6.23 2.71
C LYS A 108 -7.10 -5.33 3.84
N ALA A 109 -6.30 -5.10 4.88
CA ALA A 109 -6.65 -4.17 5.95
C ALA A 109 -6.77 -2.72 5.45
N ALA A 110 -5.83 -2.26 4.62
CA ALA A 110 -5.86 -0.92 4.04
C ALA A 110 -7.03 -0.70 3.06
N ALA A 111 -7.49 -1.76 2.39
CA ALA A 111 -8.64 -1.72 1.48
C ALA A 111 -9.99 -1.69 2.20
N ALA A 112 -10.03 -1.98 3.51
CA ALA A 112 -11.27 -1.95 4.27
C ALA A 112 -11.83 -0.51 4.33
N PRO A 113 -13.17 -0.34 4.36
CA PRO A 113 -13.76 0.99 4.50
C PRO A 113 -13.25 1.70 5.76
N ILE A 114 -12.72 2.91 5.58
CA ILE A 114 -12.39 3.80 6.69
C ILE A 114 -13.72 4.39 7.19
N THR A 115 -14.18 3.93 8.36
CA THR A 115 -15.39 4.40 9.06
C THR A 115 -15.15 5.72 9.76
#